data_AF-A0AAN7U5G8-F1
#
_entry.id   AF-A0AAN7U5G8-F1
#
_cell.length_a   1.000
_cell.length_b   1.000
_cell.length_c   1.000
_cell.angle_alpha   90.00
_cell.angle_beta   90.00
_cell.angle_gamma   90.00
#
_symmetry.space_group_name_H-M   'P 1'
#
loop_
_entity.id
_entity.type
_entity.pdbx_description
1 polymer ?
#
loop_
_entity_poly.entity_id
_entity_poly.type
_entity_poly.pdbx_seq_one_letter_code
_entity_poly.pdbx_strand_id
1 'polypeptide(L)'
;MFFKAFLIILNCIFIIKINGVPIDPEFNYCEGLNKALGFYKAQRAGLVDPTSEYPWQHEITTKYDTYINNKTNKYGNGFLSKGYFDAGDYLKITFPLAFSMTTLSWSFLEFEENIKFCNLTESYLSTIKWGVDWLMAAHPEPNIIYAQCGGEIDHLSWSRADQIYNNPVTGPRNCSMIVNINNPSSDIAFEMVAAMASTSIVFEEFDLEYSKQCRKHADELWDFGIRYPGIYYNPMYPSNVSKDEQVWAAAWMYLMYGPEYSFYRGFFDNGKITHDDLFYNKWSHVFSWNNKMSAACILIAKNFNIYVDEANYLIHSWDTRINKTKDGLFFLDEWGNARYSMGGSFLEAVWNSNRNSTAKTTKTNFAQAQMNIILGNNSNHHSYVSMYGFKGAKVTLNIHHRSSHSPPNGTDLKFHNILSPPNNKYPIYGALLPGPIDRNDLYFEERSRYEMNEPALDYNAVFVGVLSSLINSKSKPVQPISSLTLSFNSDDYSLNNNNNNNNKNNETNSFSSDSKIRNDEDESLENYLPKPPIFKDPFDLEIDDDEDFYNQEENDENDSDETSSQDDSSNSNVSKQTFYSHSNKSTATTNYSTTIFSILILFLLI
;
A
#
# COMPACT_ATOMS: atom_id res chain seq x y z
N MET A 1 54.28 -30.52 -6.85
CA MET A 1 54.01 -29.66 -5.68
C MET A 1 53.35 -28.33 -6.06
N PHE A 2 53.75 -27.70 -7.17
CA PHE A 2 53.16 -26.45 -7.69
C PHE A 2 51.67 -26.54 -8.09
N PHE A 3 51.21 -27.67 -8.62
CA PHE A 3 49.81 -27.81 -9.08
C PHE A 3 48.78 -27.84 -7.93
N LYS A 4 49.16 -28.35 -6.75
CA LYS A 4 48.30 -28.32 -5.54
C LYS A 4 48.22 -26.94 -4.92
N ALA A 5 49.31 -26.15 -4.96
CA ALA A 5 49.30 -24.76 -4.49
C ALA A 5 48.46 -23.87 -5.42
N PHE A 6 48.51 -24.10 -6.74
CA PHE A 6 47.68 -23.36 -7.71
C PHE A 6 46.19 -23.67 -7.56
N LEU A 7 45.80 -24.92 -7.29
CA LEU A 7 44.40 -25.30 -7.01
C LEU A 7 43.88 -24.75 -5.67
N ILE A 8 44.72 -24.63 -4.64
CA ILE A 8 44.33 -24.00 -3.37
C ILE A 8 44.17 -22.49 -3.56
N ILE A 9 45.03 -21.85 -4.33
CA ILE A 9 44.91 -20.42 -4.67
C ILE A 9 43.70 -20.19 -5.59
N LEU A 10 43.40 -21.07 -6.55
CA LEU A 10 42.18 -20.97 -7.37
C LEU A 10 40.90 -21.19 -6.54
N ASN A 11 40.91 -22.10 -5.56
CA ASN A 11 39.80 -22.28 -4.62
C ASN A 11 39.67 -21.10 -3.63
N CYS A 12 40.77 -20.44 -3.27
CA CYS A 12 40.73 -19.21 -2.45
C CYS A 12 40.33 -17.97 -3.28
N ILE A 13 40.60 -17.95 -4.58
CA ILE A 13 40.21 -16.85 -5.49
C ILE A 13 38.75 -17.01 -5.97
N PHE A 14 38.17 -18.21 -5.93
CA PHE A 14 36.74 -18.46 -6.21
C PHE A 14 35.80 -18.32 -5.00
N ILE A 15 36.29 -17.92 -3.83
CA ILE A 15 35.46 -17.56 -2.67
C ILE A 15 35.80 -16.14 -2.23
N ILE A 16 35.69 -15.19 -3.15
CA ILE A 16 35.14 -13.88 -2.75
C ILE A 16 33.63 -14.03 -2.88
N LYS A 17 33.01 -14.79 -1.97
CA LYS A 17 31.64 -14.45 -1.62
C LYS A 17 31.77 -13.03 -1.07
N ILE A 18 31.20 -12.06 -1.78
CA ILE A 18 30.87 -10.77 -1.19
C ILE A 18 29.84 -11.12 -0.11
N ASN A 19 30.33 -11.51 1.07
CA ASN A 19 29.47 -11.93 2.16
C ASN A 19 28.86 -10.65 2.69
N GLY A 20 27.55 -10.46 2.50
CA GLY A 20 26.82 -9.42 3.20
C GLY A 20 26.96 -9.55 4.72
N VAL A 21 26.32 -8.64 5.47
CA VAL A 21 26.40 -8.71 6.94
C VAL A 21 25.86 -10.06 7.43
N PRO A 22 26.59 -10.77 8.31
CA PRO A 22 26.11 -12.04 8.86
C PRO A 22 24.72 -11.88 9.48
N ILE A 23 23.81 -12.78 9.12
CA ILE A 23 22.47 -12.84 9.72
C ILE A 23 22.64 -13.20 11.19
N ASP A 24 22.22 -12.30 12.07
CA ASP A 24 22.28 -12.54 13.52
C ASP A 24 21.31 -13.68 13.88
N PRO A 25 21.78 -14.80 14.43
CA PRO A 25 20.91 -15.89 14.83
C PRO A 25 19.90 -15.50 15.91
N GLU A 26 20.12 -14.42 16.67
CA GLU A 26 19.22 -13.86 17.69
C GLU A 26 18.48 -12.59 17.23
N PHE A 27 18.39 -12.34 15.92
CA PHE A 27 17.72 -11.15 15.41
C PHE A 27 16.26 -11.02 15.90
N ASN A 28 15.90 -9.84 16.42
CA ASN A 28 14.59 -9.63 17.04
C ASN A 28 13.60 -8.93 16.09
N TYR A 29 12.69 -9.70 15.50
CA TYR A 29 11.62 -9.16 14.65
C TYR A 29 10.56 -8.38 15.43
N CYS A 30 10.35 -8.65 16.72
CA CYS A 30 9.45 -7.83 17.55
C CYS A 30 9.95 -6.39 17.66
N GLU A 31 11.26 -6.17 17.71
CA GLU A 31 11.83 -4.81 17.71
C GLU A 31 11.59 -4.11 16.37
N GLY A 32 11.76 -4.83 15.26
CA GLY A 32 11.47 -4.31 13.93
C GLY A 32 10.02 -3.90 13.77
N LEU A 33 9.09 -4.76 14.20
CA LEU A 33 7.66 -4.48 14.16
C LEU A 33 7.31 -3.23 14.99
N ASN A 34 7.86 -3.12 16.20
CA ASN A 34 7.64 -1.96 17.06
C ASN A 34 8.16 -0.66 16.43
N LYS A 35 9.36 -0.69 15.84
CA LYS A 35 9.91 0.45 15.09
C LYS A 35 9.08 0.79 13.86
N ALA A 36 8.64 -0.20 13.08
CA ALA A 36 7.82 0.02 11.90
C ALA A 36 6.43 0.61 12.24
N LEU A 37 5.85 0.27 13.39
CA LEU A 37 4.67 0.96 13.93
C LEU A 37 5.01 2.38 14.42
N GLY A 38 6.22 2.60 14.92
CA GLY A 38 6.77 3.92 15.23
C GLY A 38 6.84 4.85 14.01
N PHE A 39 7.20 4.33 12.83
CA PHE A 39 7.11 5.11 11.58
C PHE A 39 5.70 5.66 11.35
N TYR A 40 4.65 4.84 11.47
CA TYR A 40 3.28 5.35 11.37
C TYR A 40 3.02 6.42 12.42
N LYS A 41 3.45 6.21 13.67
CA LYS A 41 3.35 7.26 14.68
C LYS A 41 3.96 8.56 14.16
N ALA A 42 5.16 8.54 13.56
CA ALA A 42 5.86 9.71 12.98
C ALA A 42 5.08 10.43 11.86
N GLN A 43 4.26 9.70 11.11
CA GLN A 43 3.42 10.23 10.02
C GLN A 43 2.12 10.90 10.50
N ARG A 44 1.76 10.83 11.79
CA ARG A 44 0.48 11.37 12.27
C ARG A 44 0.37 12.89 12.10
N ALA A 45 -0.74 13.30 11.51
CA ALA A 45 -1.21 14.68 11.42
C ALA A 45 -2.32 14.93 12.44
N GLY A 46 -2.60 16.19 12.79
CA GLY A 46 -3.61 16.57 13.78
C GLY A 46 -3.02 16.89 15.15
N LEU A 47 -3.90 16.93 16.15
CA LEU A 47 -3.49 17.09 17.54
C LEU A 47 -2.97 15.75 18.06
N VAL A 48 -1.64 15.64 18.18
CA VAL A 48 -0.94 14.50 18.78
C VAL A 48 -0.41 14.90 20.15
N ASP A 49 -0.26 13.94 21.06
CA ASP A 49 0.25 14.15 22.42
C ASP A 49 1.58 14.93 22.42
N PRO A 50 1.71 16.04 23.17
CA PRO A 50 2.96 16.79 23.31
C PRO A 50 4.13 15.98 23.89
N THR A 51 3.85 14.84 24.53
CA THR A 51 4.85 13.88 25.05
C THR A 51 5.25 12.80 24.05
N SER A 52 4.74 12.86 22.81
CA SER A 52 5.20 12.03 21.69
C SER A 52 6.71 12.14 21.52
N GLU A 53 7.34 11.03 21.12
CA GLU A 53 8.77 10.98 20.78
C GLU A 53 9.13 11.88 19.58
N TYR A 54 8.13 12.32 18.83
CA TYR A 54 8.26 13.17 17.66
C TYR A 54 7.76 14.59 17.97
N PRO A 55 8.65 15.49 18.45
CA PRO A 55 8.26 16.80 18.98
C PRO A 55 7.63 17.74 17.94
N TRP A 56 7.77 17.45 16.64
CA TRP A 56 7.12 18.24 15.58
C TRP A 56 5.63 17.98 15.44
N GLN A 57 5.11 16.88 16.00
CA GLN A 57 3.74 16.43 15.76
C GLN A 57 2.65 17.22 16.46
N HIS A 58 3.04 18.07 17.42
CA HIS A 58 2.09 18.79 18.23
C HIS A 58 1.31 19.81 17.39
N GLU A 59 -0.02 19.63 17.32
CA GLU A 59 -0.98 20.54 16.70
C GLU A 59 -0.81 20.80 15.19
N ILE A 60 -0.13 19.92 14.44
CA ILE A 60 -0.10 20.00 12.98
C ILE A 60 -1.51 19.76 12.42
N THR A 61 -1.85 20.37 11.29
CA THR A 61 -3.18 20.37 10.63
C THR A 61 -4.43 20.72 11.46
N THR A 62 -4.38 20.83 12.79
CA THR A 62 -5.51 20.82 13.74
C THR A 62 -6.63 21.81 13.42
N LYS A 63 -6.31 23.09 13.17
CA LYS A 63 -7.31 24.14 12.84
C LYS A 63 -7.62 24.25 11.34
N TYR A 64 -7.02 23.39 10.53
CA TYR A 64 -7.09 23.43 9.08
C TYR A 64 -7.48 22.03 8.56
N ASP A 65 -7.37 21.81 7.26
CA ASP A 65 -7.90 20.60 6.60
C ASP A 65 -9.36 20.37 6.98
N THR A 66 -10.21 21.21 6.40
CA THR A 66 -11.66 21.20 6.58
C THR A 66 -12.34 20.73 5.30
N TYR A 67 -13.64 20.47 5.40
CA TYR A 67 -14.49 20.38 4.21
C TYR A 67 -14.62 21.75 3.52
N ILE A 68 -15.18 21.77 2.31
CA ILE A 68 -15.23 22.96 1.43
C ILE A 68 -15.93 24.20 2.06
N ASN A 69 -16.68 23.99 3.13
CA ASN A 69 -17.41 25.02 3.89
C ASN A 69 -16.76 25.37 5.24
N ASN A 70 -15.48 25.05 5.44
CA ASN A 70 -14.75 25.29 6.68
C ASN A 70 -15.41 24.68 7.92
N LYS A 71 -16.16 23.58 7.76
CA LYS A 71 -16.75 22.86 8.88
C LYS A 71 -15.66 22.34 9.82
N THR A 72 -15.88 22.54 11.11
CA THR A 72 -15.04 22.04 12.20
C THR A 72 -15.84 21.14 13.12
N ASN A 73 -15.14 20.24 13.82
CA ASN A 73 -15.75 19.41 14.85
C ASN A 73 -16.09 20.24 16.10
N LYS A 74 -16.68 19.60 17.12
CA LYS A 74 -17.09 20.27 18.37
C LYS A 74 -15.94 20.99 19.13
N TYR A 75 -14.68 20.65 18.85
CA TYR A 75 -13.50 21.28 19.46
C TYR A 75 -12.93 22.44 18.63
N GLY A 76 -13.53 22.72 17.47
CA GLY A 76 -13.03 23.74 16.53
C GLY A 76 -11.89 23.25 15.64
N ASN A 77 -11.62 21.94 15.59
CA ASN A 77 -10.63 21.34 14.70
C ASN A 77 -11.25 21.03 13.35
N GLY A 78 -10.47 21.08 12.27
CA GLY A 78 -10.96 20.66 10.95
C GLY A 78 -11.33 19.18 10.95
N PHE A 79 -12.41 18.80 10.26
CA PHE A 79 -12.83 17.39 10.21
C PHE A 79 -11.78 16.47 9.58
N LEU A 80 -11.01 17.00 8.63
CA LEU A 80 -9.95 16.27 7.95
C LEU A 80 -8.59 16.54 8.61
N SER A 81 -8.52 17.17 9.79
CA SER A 81 -7.27 17.62 10.40
C SER A 81 -6.36 16.50 10.89
N LYS A 82 -6.90 15.30 11.18
CA LYS A 82 -6.12 14.13 11.62
C LYS A 82 -5.54 13.35 10.41
N GLY A 83 -5.31 12.05 10.57
CA GLY A 83 -4.82 11.15 9.52
C GLY A 83 -3.30 11.03 9.49
N TYR A 84 -2.81 10.50 8.38
CA TYR A 84 -1.38 10.31 8.14
C TYR A 84 -0.93 11.12 6.94
N PHE A 85 0.26 11.72 7.04
CA PHE A 85 0.97 12.20 5.86
C PHE A 85 1.50 11.03 5.04
N ASP A 86 1.42 11.14 3.72
CA ASP A 86 1.66 10.06 2.77
C ASP A 86 3.10 9.53 2.82
N ALA A 87 4.07 10.45 2.74
CA ALA A 87 5.48 10.10 2.59
C ALA A 87 6.38 11.10 3.34
N GLY A 88 7.40 11.63 2.66
CA GLY A 88 8.25 12.71 3.16
C GLY A 88 7.60 14.09 3.19
N ASP A 89 6.38 14.19 2.67
CA ASP A 89 5.61 15.41 2.41
C ASP A 89 4.53 15.67 3.46
N TYR A 90 3.70 16.66 3.20
CA TYR A 90 2.53 16.93 4.03
C TYR A 90 1.22 16.62 3.30
N LEU A 91 1.23 15.78 2.27
CA LEU A 91 -0.01 15.39 1.59
C LEU A 91 -0.73 14.32 2.39
N LYS A 92 -2.06 14.35 2.36
CA LYS A 92 -2.88 13.23 2.83
C LYS A 92 -3.68 12.74 1.65
N ILE A 93 -3.39 11.53 1.19
CA ILE A 93 -3.93 10.97 -0.06
C ILE A 93 -4.70 9.70 0.29
N THR A 94 -5.98 9.70 -0.03
CA THR A 94 -6.92 8.64 0.39
C THR A 94 -6.57 7.28 -0.19
N PHE A 95 -6.11 7.22 -1.43
CA PHE A 95 -5.87 5.94 -2.12
C PHE A 95 -4.74 5.10 -1.51
N PRO A 96 -3.49 5.59 -1.38
CA PRO A 96 -2.42 4.84 -0.71
C PRO A 96 -2.66 4.65 0.79
N LEU A 97 -3.38 5.58 1.46
CA LEU A 97 -3.78 5.39 2.85
C LEU A 97 -4.77 4.23 3.02
N ALA A 98 -5.80 4.14 2.16
CA ALA A 98 -6.77 3.06 2.19
C ALA A 98 -6.07 1.72 1.97
N PHE A 99 -5.20 1.61 0.95
CA PHE A 99 -4.34 0.44 0.74
C PHE A 99 -3.53 0.05 1.98
N SER A 100 -2.91 1.04 2.62
CA SER A 100 -2.10 0.81 3.81
C SER A 100 -2.94 0.26 4.97
N MET A 101 -4.13 0.82 5.20
CA MET A 101 -5.03 0.37 6.27
C MET A 101 -5.64 -1.00 5.98
N THR A 102 -5.97 -1.31 4.73
CA THR A 102 -6.41 -2.66 4.32
C THR A 102 -5.30 -3.68 4.58
N THR A 103 -4.07 -3.38 4.15
CA THR A 103 -2.91 -4.28 4.30
C THR A 103 -2.54 -4.50 5.76
N LEU A 104 -2.53 -3.43 6.58
CA LEU A 104 -2.29 -3.55 8.01
C LEU A 104 -3.37 -4.39 8.71
N SER A 105 -4.64 -4.18 8.35
CA SER A 105 -5.78 -4.95 8.89
C SER A 105 -5.68 -6.42 8.49
N TRP A 106 -5.35 -6.71 7.23
CA TRP A 106 -5.12 -8.09 6.77
C TRP A 106 -3.96 -8.76 7.51
N SER A 107 -2.84 -8.07 7.64
CA SER A 107 -1.69 -8.55 8.42
C SER A 107 -2.06 -8.84 9.87
N PHE A 108 -2.86 -7.97 10.51
CA PHE A 108 -3.32 -8.21 11.88
C PHE A 108 -4.19 -9.47 11.96
N LEU A 109 -5.15 -9.64 11.04
CA LEU A 109 -5.99 -10.83 10.98
C LEU A 109 -5.17 -12.10 10.72
N GLU A 110 -4.12 -12.02 9.92
CA GLU A 110 -3.31 -13.19 9.58
C GLU A 110 -2.33 -13.58 10.70
N PHE A 111 -1.66 -12.60 11.29
CA PHE A 111 -0.52 -12.79 12.19
C PHE A 111 -0.79 -12.30 13.63
N GLU A 112 -2.05 -12.30 14.03
CA GLU A 112 -2.52 -11.80 15.32
C GLU A 112 -1.75 -12.37 16.53
N GLU A 113 -1.52 -13.69 16.54
CA GLU A 113 -0.81 -14.37 17.63
C GLU A 113 0.64 -13.89 17.75
N ASN A 114 1.31 -13.64 16.63
CA ASN A 114 2.67 -13.11 16.60
C ASN A 114 2.72 -11.67 17.11
N ILE A 115 1.74 -10.84 16.72
CA ILE A 115 1.62 -9.45 17.18
C ILE A 115 1.35 -9.40 18.69
N LYS A 116 0.46 -10.28 19.19
CA LYS A 116 0.19 -10.48 20.62
C LYS A 116 1.45 -10.91 21.37
N PHE A 117 2.20 -11.88 20.84
CA PHE A 117 3.46 -12.33 21.44
C PHE A 117 4.45 -11.17 21.63
N CYS A 118 4.53 -10.23 20.67
CA CYS A 118 5.42 -9.07 20.79
C CYS A 118 4.93 -7.98 21.77
N ASN A 119 3.75 -8.12 22.40
CA ASN A 119 3.06 -7.09 23.19
C ASN A 119 2.72 -5.81 22.40
N LEU A 120 2.38 -5.94 21.12
CA LEU A 120 2.15 -4.79 20.23
C LEU A 120 0.69 -4.60 19.80
N THR A 121 -0.25 -5.42 20.28
CA THR A 121 -1.67 -5.38 19.88
C THR A 121 -2.28 -3.98 19.96
N GLU A 122 -2.17 -3.28 21.10
CA GLU A 122 -2.74 -1.94 21.28
C GLU A 122 -2.10 -0.92 20.32
N SER A 123 -0.77 -0.96 20.17
CA SER A 123 -0.06 -0.06 19.25
C SER A 123 -0.47 -0.31 17.81
N TYR A 124 -0.66 -1.57 17.42
CA TYR A 124 -1.06 -1.96 16.08
C TYR A 124 -2.50 -1.52 15.79
N LEU A 125 -3.45 -1.81 16.69
CA LEU A 125 -4.84 -1.37 16.56
C LEU A 125 -4.94 0.16 16.53
N SER A 126 -4.15 0.87 17.34
CA SER A 126 -4.08 2.34 17.30
C SER A 126 -3.60 2.86 15.94
N THR A 127 -2.67 2.17 15.30
CA THR A 127 -2.18 2.53 13.96
C THR A 127 -3.28 2.38 12.91
N ILE A 128 -3.98 1.24 12.88
CA ILE A 128 -5.11 1.02 11.95
C ILE A 128 -6.18 2.09 12.20
N LYS A 129 -6.61 2.25 13.46
CA LYS A 129 -7.70 3.14 13.83
C LYS A 129 -7.42 4.59 13.40
N TRP A 130 -6.21 5.09 13.59
CA TRP A 130 -5.88 6.48 13.26
C TRP A 130 -6.03 6.80 11.77
N GLY A 131 -5.69 5.87 10.89
CA GLY A 131 -5.86 6.02 9.45
C GLY A 131 -7.32 5.87 9.03
N VAL A 132 -8.00 4.84 9.53
CA VAL A 132 -9.40 4.56 9.21
C VAL A 132 -10.34 5.65 9.73
N ASP A 133 -10.06 6.22 10.90
CA ASP A 133 -10.76 7.38 11.44
C ASP A 133 -10.70 8.59 10.47
N TRP A 134 -9.57 8.79 9.79
CA TRP A 134 -9.47 9.82 8.75
C TRP A 134 -10.18 9.41 7.45
N LEU A 135 -10.14 8.13 7.05
CA LEU A 135 -10.89 7.64 5.89
C LEU A 135 -12.41 7.80 6.09
N MET A 136 -12.93 7.57 7.31
CA MET A 136 -14.33 7.84 7.65
C MET A 136 -14.65 9.33 7.55
N ALA A 137 -13.77 10.18 8.08
CA ALA A 137 -13.92 11.64 7.95
C ALA A 137 -13.84 12.09 6.48
N ALA A 138 -13.03 11.43 5.66
CA ALA A 138 -12.95 11.68 4.22
C ALA A 138 -14.21 11.23 3.47
N HIS A 139 -15.08 10.43 4.09
CA HIS A 139 -16.37 9.99 3.55
C HIS A 139 -17.56 10.56 4.37
N PRO A 140 -17.82 11.89 4.31
CA PRO A 140 -18.85 12.52 5.13
C PRO A 140 -20.29 12.22 4.68
N GLU A 141 -20.47 11.84 3.41
CA GLU A 141 -21.77 11.55 2.80
C GLU A 141 -21.63 10.37 1.82
N PRO A 142 -22.69 9.57 1.58
CA PRO A 142 -22.59 8.30 0.84
C PRO A 142 -21.96 8.35 -0.56
N ASN A 143 -21.95 9.52 -1.22
CA ASN A 143 -21.40 9.69 -2.57
C ASN A 143 -20.32 10.79 -2.62
N ILE A 144 -19.64 11.07 -1.49
CA ILE A 144 -18.59 12.09 -1.40
C ILE A 144 -17.37 11.47 -0.72
N ILE A 145 -16.24 11.50 -1.44
CA ILE A 145 -14.92 11.14 -0.90
C ILE A 145 -14.00 12.35 -1.07
N TYR A 146 -13.42 12.82 0.02
CA TYR A 146 -12.27 13.72 -0.01
C TYR A 146 -11.03 12.90 -0.33
N ALA A 147 -10.52 13.02 -1.54
CA ALA A 147 -9.43 12.18 -2.04
C ALA A 147 -8.05 12.72 -1.63
N GLN A 148 -7.93 14.03 -1.40
CA GLN A 148 -6.67 14.65 -1.01
C GLN A 148 -6.81 15.91 -0.16
N CYS A 149 -5.93 16.05 0.84
CA CYS A 149 -5.61 17.30 1.51
C CYS A 149 -4.16 17.72 1.23
N GLY A 150 -3.96 18.99 0.89
CA GLY A 150 -2.74 19.46 0.24
C GLY A 150 -2.80 19.24 -1.28
N GLY A 151 -1.89 19.87 -2.01
CA GLY A 151 -1.75 19.72 -3.46
C GLY A 151 -0.28 19.61 -3.84
N GLU A 152 0.02 19.30 -5.10
CA GLU A 152 1.41 19.16 -5.60
C GLU A 152 2.31 20.36 -5.25
N ILE A 153 1.72 21.54 -5.09
CA ILE A 153 2.41 22.74 -4.64
C ILE A 153 3.14 22.56 -3.29
N ASP A 154 2.70 21.63 -2.44
CA ASP A 154 3.39 21.20 -1.21
C ASP A 154 4.85 20.80 -1.49
N HIS A 155 5.09 20.19 -2.66
CA HIS A 155 6.41 19.72 -3.07
C HIS A 155 7.37 20.83 -3.47
N LEU A 156 6.86 22.03 -3.79
CA LEU A 156 7.70 23.20 -4.02
C LEU A 156 8.36 23.71 -2.74
N SER A 157 7.90 23.24 -1.57
CA SER A 157 8.42 23.63 -0.27
C SER A 157 9.12 22.50 0.48
N TRP A 158 10.22 22.85 1.14
CA TRP A 158 10.89 22.03 2.15
C TRP A 158 10.87 22.75 3.50
N SER A 159 9.85 22.46 4.32
CA SER A 159 9.55 23.21 5.54
C SER A 159 9.28 22.31 6.73
N ARG A 160 9.31 22.89 7.93
CA ARG A 160 8.84 22.20 9.15
C ARG A 160 7.31 22.09 9.15
N ALA A 161 6.78 21.12 9.88
CA ALA A 161 5.36 20.86 9.93
C ALA A 161 4.52 22.02 10.51
N ASP A 162 5.09 22.85 11.38
CA ASP A 162 4.42 24.04 11.94
C ASP A 162 4.32 25.21 10.94
N GLN A 163 4.95 25.10 9.76
CA GLN A 163 4.99 26.14 8.73
C GLN A 163 4.06 25.85 7.55
N ILE A 164 3.35 24.71 7.55
CA ILE A 164 2.58 24.23 6.38
C ILE A 164 1.33 25.06 6.06
N TYR A 165 0.84 25.83 7.04
CA TYR A 165 -0.49 26.44 6.96
C TYR A 165 -0.54 27.73 6.15
N ASN A 166 0.38 28.63 6.46
CA ASN A 166 0.51 29.95 5.84
C ASN A 166 1.90 30.03 5.22
N ASN A 167 2.24 29.00 4.45
CA ASN A 167 3.52 28.92 3.79
C ASN A 167 3.52 29.91 2.61
N PRO A 168 4.43 30.90 2.54
CA PRO A 168 4.49 31.85 1.45
C PRO A 168 4.78 31.21 0.07
N VAL A 169 5.31 29.99 0.03
CA VAL A 169 5.57 29.24 -1.19
C VAL A 169 4.34 28.46 -1.65
N THR A 170 3.65 27.78 -0.73
CA THR A 170 2.56 26.84 -1.08
C THR A 170 1.16 27.44 -0.91
N GLY A 171 1.05 28.59 -0.24
CA GLY A 171 -0.22 29.24 0.04
C GLY A 171 -1.02 28.53 1.15
N PRO A 172 -2.32 28.86 1.29
CA PRO A 172 -3.18 28.22 2.28
C PRO A 172 -3.47 26.76 1.91
N ARG A 173 -3.26 25.88 2.87
CA ARG A 173 -3.56 24.46 2.74
C ARG A 173 -5.07 24.19 2.67
N ASN A 174 -5.51 23.33 1.74
CA ASN A 174 -6.91 22.94 1.56
C ASN A 174 -7.08 21.45 1.22
N CYS A 175 -8.31 20.95 1.35
CA CYS A 175 -8.71 19.63 0.88
C CYS A 175 -9.67 19.79 -0.32
N SER A 176 -9.09 19.91 -1.52
CA SER A 176 -9.82 20.33 -2.73
C SER A 176 -10.10 19.21 -3.72
N MET A 177 -9.37 18.10 -3.68
CA MET A 177 -9.67 16.95 -4.54
C MET A 177 -10.82 16.15 -3.95
N ILE A 178 -11.98 16.22 -4.59
CA ILE A 178 -13.22 15.57 -4.17
C ILE A 178 -13.71 14.65 -5.28
N VAL A 179 -13.96 13.40 -4.92
CA VAL A 179 -14.64 12.40 -5.73
C VAL A 179 -16.12 12.39 -5.35
N ASN A 180 -16.98 12.45 -6.36
CA ASN A 180 -18.43 12.47 -6.19
C ASN A 180 -19.14 12.02 -7.48
N ILE A 181 -20.48 12.07 -7.53
CA ILE A 181 -21.26 11.63 -8.70
C ILE A 181 -20.93 12.36 -10.01
N ASN A 182 -20.37 13.58 -9.96
CA ASN A 182 -19.99 14.36 -11.15
C ASN A 182 -18.52 14.14 -11.55
N ASN A 183 -17.71 13.64 -10.61
CA ASN A 183 -16.31 13.26 -10.83
C ASN A 183 -16.04 11.93 -10.11
N PRO A 184 -16.59 10.81 -10.62
CA PRO A 184 -16.54 9.54 -9.91
C PRO A 184 -15.18 8.85 -10.03
N SER A 185 -14.85 8.04 -9.04
CA SER A 185 -13.66 7.19 -9.01
C SER A 185 -13.99 5.93 -8.22
N SER A 186 -14.19 4.82 -8.91
CA SER A 186 -14.62 3.55 -8.31
C SER A 186 -13.45 2.77 -7.71
N ASP A 187 -12.25 2.90 -8.25
CA ASP A 187 -11.00 2.38 -7.69
C ASP A 187 -10.76 2.86 -6.25
N ILE A 188 -10.75 4.18 -6.00
CA ILE A 188 -10.55 4.73 -4.66
C ILE A 188 -11.69 4.35 -3.72
N ALA A 189 -12.94 4.30 -4.23
CA ALA A 189 -14.09 3.86 -3.46
C ALA A 189 -13.95 2.41 -3.03
N PHE A 190 -13.59 1.50 -3.95
CA PHE A 190 -13.41 0.09 -3.66
C PHE A 190 -12.19 -0.18 -2.75
N GLU A 191 -11.09 0.57 -2.87
CA GLU A 191 -10.01 0.42 -1.89
C GLU A 191 -10.44 0.90 -0.48
N MET A 192 -11.25 1.97 -0.39
CA MET A 192 -11.85 2.34 0.88
C MET A 192 -12.84 1.29 1.40
N VAL A 193 -13.61 0.61 0.53
CA VAL A 193 -14.45 -0.53 0.93
C VAL A 193 -13.59 -1.62 1.57
N ALA A 194 -12.49 -1.99 0.93
CA ALA A 194 -11.57 -3.01 1.46
C ALA A 194 -10.99 -2.59 2.82
N ALA A 195 -10.59 -1.33 2.97
CA ALA A 195 -10.07 -0.79 4.23
C ALA A 195 -11.12 -0.83 5.35
N MET A 196 -12.34 -0.39 5.06
CA MET A 196 -13.45 -0.38 6.02
C MET A 196 -13.89 -1.81 6.38
N ALA A 197 -14.07 -2.68 5.40
CA ALA A 197 -14.52 -4.05 5.61
C ALA A 197 -13.50 -4.86 6.43
N SER A 198 -12.22 -4.85 6.03
CA SER A 198 -11.15 -5.53 6.77
C SER A 198 -10.99 -5.00 8.20
N THR A 199 -11.06 -3.68 8.40
CA THR A 199 -11.01 -3.06 9.73
C THR A 199 -12.22 -3.45 10.58
N SER A 200 -13.41 -3.55 9.98
CA SER A 200 -14.61 -3.97 10.73
C SER A 200 -14.46 -5.38 11.32
N ILE A 201 -13.78 -6.28 10.60
CA ILE A 201 -13.49 -7.65 11.04
C ILE A 201 -12.46 -7.60 12.18
N VAL A 202 -11.38 -6.82 12.02
CA VAL A 202 -10.37 -6.63 13.08
C VAL A 202 -11.03 -6.16 14.37
N PHE A 203 -11.86 -5.12 14.32
CA PHE A 203 -12.41 -4.48 15.51
C PHE A 203 -13.68 -5.13 16.07
N GLU A 204 -14.20 -6.19 15.46
CA GLU A 204 -15.43 -6.86 15.94
C GLU A 204 -15.33 -7.31 17.40
N GLU A 205 -14.15 -7.81 17.80
CA GLU A 205 -13.89 -8.27 19.18
C GLU A 205 -13.34 -7.19 20.12
N PHE A 206 -12.86 -6.06 19.59
CA PHE A 206 -12.21 -5.00 20.39
C PHE A 206 -13.10 -3.77 20.60
N ASP A 207 -13.91 -3.41 19.60
CA ASP A 207 -14.86 -2.29 19.63
C ASP A 207 -15.99 -2.53 18.60
N LEU A 208 -17.06 -3.17 19.08
CA LEU A 208 -18.20 -3.55 18.24
C LEU A 208 -18.91 -2.35 17.61
N GLU A 209 -18.97 -1.20 18.30
CA GLU A 209 -19.62 -0.01 17.75
C GLU A 209 -18.76 0.65 16.67
N TYR A 210 -17.44 0.65 16.82
CA TYR A 210 -16.53 1.07 15.75
C TYR A 210 -16.59 0.11 14.56
N SER A 211 -16.63 -1.20 14.80
CA SER A 211 -16.83 -2.21 13.75
C SER A 211 -18.09 -1.91 12.92
N LYS A 212 -19.24 -1.65 13.56
CA LYS A 212 -20.48 -1.28 12.87
C LYS A 212 -20.36 0.01 12.05
N GLN A 213 -19.62 1.01 12.53
CA GLN A 213 -19.35 2.23 11.77
C GLN A 213 -18.56 1.92 10.50
N CYS A 214 -17.50 1.12 10.60
CA CYS A 214 -16.74 0.64 9.43
C CYS A 214 -17.67 -0.07 8.42
N ARG A 215 -18.53 -1.00 8.88
CA ARG A 215 -19.46 -1.72 7.99
C ARG A 215 -20.38 -0.77 7.23
N LYS A 216 -20.95 0.22 7.92
CA LYS A 216 -21.81 1.24 7.29
C LYS A 216 -21.07 1.99 6.18
N HIS A 217 -19.84 2.46 6.45
CA HIS A 217 -19.04 3.14 5.43
C HIS A 217 -18.72 2.20 4.25
N ALA A 218 -18.39 0.94 4.52
CA ALA A 218 -18.12 -0.06 3.47
C ALA A 218 -19.34 -0.26 2.54
N ASP A 219 -20.55 -0.37 3.09
CA ASP A 219 -21.77 -0.50 2.29
C ASP A 219 -22.02 0.73 1.41
N GLU A 220 -21.92 1.93 1.98
CA GLU A 220 -22.16 3.20 1.26
C GLU A 220 -21.13 3.40 0.13
N LEU A 221 -19.85 3.12 0.40
CA LEU A 221 -18.76 3.22 -0.58
C LEU A 221 -18.87 2.17 -1.69
N TRP A 222 -19.27 0.94 -1.36
CA TRP A 222 -19.50 -0.12 -2.34
C TRP A 222 -20.60 0.30 -3.32
N ASP A 223 -21.70 0.80 -2.76
CA ASP A 223 -22.82 1.32 -3.51
C ASP A 223 -22.45 2.47 -4.43
N PHE A 224 -21.61 3.41 -3.97
CA PHE A 224 -21.08 4.50 -4.78
C PHE A 224 -20.22 3.97 -5.93
N GLY A 225 -19.25 3.09 -5.63
CA GLY A 225 -18.33 2.53 -6.62
C GLY A 225 -19.03 1.72 -7.72
N ILE A 226 -20.08 0.97 -7.37
CA ILE A 226 -20.89 0.22 -8.35
C ILE A 226 -21.76 1.14 -9.21
N ARG A 227 -22.37 2.18 -8.63
CA ARG A 227 -23.33 3.05 -9.32
C ARG A 227 -22.66 4.11 -10.20
N TYR A 228 -21.46 4.55 -9.82
CA TYR A 228 -20.74 5.63 -10.49
C TYR A 228 -19.31 5.17 -10.80
N PRO A 229 -19.11 4.39 -11.88
CA PRO A 229 -17.78 3.95 -12.28
C PRO A 229 -16.93 5.14 -12.73
N GLY A 230 -15.64 5.10 -12.41
CA GLY A 230 -14.66 6.11 -12.81
C GLY A 230 -13.27 5.74 -12.34
N ILE A 231 -12.25 6.44 -12.85
CA ILE A 231 -10.85 6.20 -12.50
C ILE A 231 -10.32 7.44 -11.78
N TYR A 232 -9.63 7.21 -10.67
CA TYR A 232 -8.99 8.23 -9.88
C TYR A 232 -7.86 8.88 -10.67
N TYR A 233 -8.00 10.19 -10.94
CA TYR A 233 -6.92 10.99 -11.48
C TYR A 233 -6.15 11.66 -10.35
N ASN A 234 -4.91 11.22 -10.17
CA ASN A 234 -3.93 11.89 -9.34
C ASN A 234 -2.56 11.81 -10.01
N PRO A 235 -1.84 12.93 -10.12
CA PRO A 235 -0.54 12.95 -10.80
C PRO A 235 0.56 12.17 -10.07
N MET A 236 0.46 12.00 -8.75
CA MET A 236 1.42 11.25 -7.94
C MET A 236 1.02 9.78 -7.77
N TYR A 237 -0.28 9.52 -7.62
CA TYR A 237 -0.85 8.17 -7.46
C TYR A 237 -1.88 7.86 -8.55
N PRO A 238 -1.45 7.77 -9.83
CA PRO A 238 -2.37 7.54 -10.93
C PRO A 238 -2.93 6.13 -10.89
N SER A 239 -4.23 6.02 -11.15
CA SER A 239 -4.89 4.74 -11.42
C SER A 239 -5.20 4.62 -12.90
N ASN A 240 -5.23 3.38 -13.41
CA ASN A 240 -5.52 3.08 -14.82
C ASN A 240 -6.73 2.16 -15.00
N VAL A 241 -7.06 1.38 -13.97
CA VAL A 241 -8.10 0.34 -13.98
C VAL A 241 -8.70 0.25 -12.58
N SER A 242 -9.95 -0.20 -12.48
CA SER A 242 -10.62 -0.41 -11.19
C SER A 242 -11.03 -1.86 -10.93
N LYS A 243 -10.63 -2.77 -11.83
CA LYS A 243 -11.09 -4.17 -11.84
C LYS A 243 -10.53 -4.91 -10.62
N ASP A 244 -9.26 -4.73 -10.35
CA ASP A 244 -8.58 -5.37 -9.24
C ASP A 244 -9.10 -4.85 -7.90
N GLU A 245 -9.37 -3.55 -7.72
CA GLU A 245 -10.02 -3.03 -6.50
C GLU A 245 -11.43 -3.59 -6.34
N GLN A 246 -12.20 -3.74 -7.43
CA GLN A 246 -13.55 -4.31 -7.33
C GLN A 246 -13.52 -5.76 -6.84
N VAL A 247 -12.64 -6.60 -7.41
CA VAL A 247 -12.47 -8.01 -7.00
C VAL A 247 -11.96 -8.08 -5.55
N TRP A 248 -10.99 -7.23 -5.21
CA TRP A 248 -10.42 -7.09 -3.87
C TRP A 248 -11.45 -6.69 -2.82
N ALA A 249 -12.20 -5.62 -3.07
CA ALA A 249 -13.27 -5.14 -2.21
C ALA A 249 -14.37 -6.19 -2.04
N ALA A 250 -14.76 -6.86 -3.12
CA ALA A 250 -15.78 -7.90 -3.07
C ALA A 250 -15.35 -9.07 -2.16
N ALA A 251 -14.08 -9.49 -2.23
CA ALA A 251 -13.55 -10.53 -1.35
C ALA A 251 -13.63 -10.12 0.13
N TRP A 252 -13.28 -8.87 0.46
CA TRP A 252 -13.41 -8.34 1.83
C TRP A 252 -14.85 -8.21 2.31
N MET A 253 -15.76 -7.72 1.45
CA MET A 253 -17.18 -7.64 1.76
C MET A 253 -17.77 -9.04 2.03
N TYR A 254 -17.36 -10.04 1.25
CA TYR A 254 -17.78 -11.42 1.47
C TYR A 254 -17.21 -12.02 2.75
N LEU A 255 -15.96 -11.71 3.12
CA LEU A 255 -15.39 -12.09 4.41
C LEU A 255 -16.11 -11.43 5.59
N MET A 256 -16.49 -10.15 5.45
CA MET A 256 -17.16 -9.37 6.48
C MET A 256 -18.59 -9.88 6.78
N TYR A 257 -19.32 -10.29 5.75
CA TYR A 257 -20.73 -10.72 5.87
C TYR A 257 -20.91 -12.22 5.95
N GLY A 258 -20.04 -12.99 5.32
CA GLY A 258 -20.13 -14.43 5.23
C GLY A 258 -21.04 -14.95 4.11
N PRO A 259 -21.29 -16.27 4.08
CA PRO A 259 -21.83 -16.98 2.91
C PRO A 259 -23.23 -16.56 2.44
N GLU A 260 -24.06 -15.99 3.33
CA GLU A 260 -25.43 -15.56 3.01
C GLU A 260 -25.45 -14.38 2.01
N TYR A 261 -24.33 -13.65 1.89
CA TYR A 261 -24.17 -12.50 1.00
C TYR A 261 -23.42 -12.89 -0.27
N SER A 262 -23.89 -13.94 -0.96
CA SER A 262 -23.25 -14.50 -2.16
C SER A 262 -23.16 -13.54 -3.35
N PHE A 263 -23.84 -12.39 -3.30
CA PHE A 263 -23.71 -11.33 -4.30
C PHE A 263 -22.25 -10.89 -4.50
N TYR A 264 -21.51 -10.66 -3.41
CA TYR A 264 -20.10 -10.26 -3.49
C TYR A 264 -19.23 -11.36 -4.10
N ARG A 265 -19.54 -12.62 -3.80
CA ARG A 265 -18.84 -13.78 -4.36
C ARG A 265 -18.92 -13.85 -5.89
N GLY A 266 -20.01 -13.40 -6.49
CA GLY A 266 -20.15 -13.34 -7.95
C GLY A 266 -19.10 -12.48 -8.67
N PHE A 267 -18.42 -11.57 -7.96
CA PHE A 267 -17.32 -10.76 -8.51
C PHE A 267 -15.98 -11.50 -8.58
N PHE A 268 -15.86 -12.64 -7.90
CA PHE A 268 -14.61 -13.41 -7.84
C PHE A 268 -14.78 -14.93 -7.96
N ASP A 269 -15.95 -15.42 -8.36
CA ASP A 269 -16.13 -16.83 -8.74
C ASP A 269 -15.16 -17.26 -9.85
N ASN A 270 -14.90 -18.57 -9.96
CA ASN A 270 -13.92 -19.14 -10.90
C ASN A 270 -13.96 -18.50 -12.31
N GLY A 271 -12.80 -18.11 -12.81
CA GLY A 271 -12.61 -17.50 -14.13
C GLY A 271 -12.70 -15.96 -14.16
N LYS A 272 -12.91 -15.29 -13.02
CA LYS A 272 -12.88 -13.83 -12.91
C LYS A 272 -11.49 -13.23 -12.77
N ILE A 273 -10.57 -13.98 -12.16
CA ILE A 273 -9.13 -13.72 -12.16
C ILE A 273 -8.53 -14.59 -13.24
N THR A 274 -7.96 -13.98 -14.28
CA THR A 274 -7.31 -14.69 -15.39
C THR A 274 -5.80 -14.72 -15.23
N HIS A 275 -5.13 -15.51 -16.08
CA HIS A 275 -3.67 -15.48 -16.16
C HIS A 275 -3.15 -14.09 -16.55
N ASP A 276 -3.77 -13.43 -17.52
CA ASP A 276 -3.38 -12.08 -17.98
C ASP A 276 -3.54 -11.04 -16.87
N ASP A 277 -4.59 -11.15 -16.05
CA ASP A 277 -4.78 -10.27 -14.90
C ASP A 277 -3.57 -10.35 -13.92
N LEU A 278 -2.89 -11.49 -13.87
CA LEU A 278 -1.72 -11.71 -13.02
C LEU A 278 -0.38 -11.52 -13.74
N PHE A 279 -0.30 -11.71 -15.06
CA PHE A 279 0.98 -11.82 -15.78
C PHE A 279 1.06 -11.08 -17.12
N TYR A 280 0.07 -10.26 -17.49
CA TYR A 280 0.09 -9.51 -18.75
C TYR A 280 1.35 -8.64 -18.93
N ASN A 281 1.84 -8.02 -17.86
CA ASN A 281 3.09 -7.26 -17.88
C ASN A 281 3.84 -7.35 -16.55
N LYS A 282 4.99 -6.68 -16.47
CA LYS A 282 5.86 -6.68 -15.27
C LYS A 282 5.18 -6.15 -13.99
N TRP A 283 4.10 -5.39 -14.10
CA TRP A 283 3.34 -4.82 -12.97
C TRP A 283 2.14 -5.67 -12.54
N SER A 284 1.65 -6.58 -13.39
CA SER A 284 0.40 -7.34 -13.16
C SER A 284 0.43 -8.22 -11.91
N HIS A 285 1.60 -8.75 -11.54
CA HIS A 285 1.76 -9.63 -10.37
C HIS A 285 2.11 -8.86 -9.08
N VAL A 286 2.37 -7.55 -9.18
CA VAL A 286 2.93 -6.73 -8.11
C VAL A 286 1.84 -6.20 -7.19
N PHE A 287 1.82 -6.68 -5.94
CA PHE A 287 0.93 -6.14 -4.92
C PHE A 287 1.40 -4.75 -4.47
N SER A 288 0.55 -3.75 -4.66
CA SER A 288 0.87 -2.35 -4.38
C SER A 288 -0.40 -1.53 -4.14
N TRP A 289 -0.22 -0.26 -3.78
CA TRP A 289 -1.32 0.71 -3.68
C TRP A 289 -2.15 0.83 -4.97
N ASN A 290 -1.60 0.48 -6.13
CA ASN A 290 -2.29 0.54 -7.41
C ASN A 290 -2.91 -0.81 -7.80
N ASN A 291 -2.17 -1.92 -7.70
CA ASN A 291 -2.63 -3.23 -8.16
C ASN A 291 -2.83 -4.23 -7.00
N LYS A 292 -4.04 -4.77 -6.89
CA LYS A 292 -4.47 -5.71 -5.82
C LYS A 292 -4.79 -7.10 -6.35
N MET A 293 -4.64 -7.36 -7.65
CA MET A 293 -5.10 -8.60 -8.26
C MET A 293 -4.42 -9.85 -7.68
N SER A 294 -3.09 -9.78 -7.51
CA SER A 294 -2.32 -10.86 -6.89
C SER A 294 -2.72 -11.10 -5.43
N ALA A 295 -2.98 -10.03 -4.68
CA ALA A 295 -3.49 -10.13 -3.31
C ALA A 295 -4.90 -10.70 -3.24
N ALA A 296 -5.81 -10.28 -4.11
CA ALA A 296 -7.15 -10.82 -4.21
C ALA A 296 -7.12 -12.32 -4.51
N CYS A 297 -6.29 -12.76 -5.47
CA CYS A 297 -6.08 -14.17 -5.78
C CYS A 297 -5.66 -14.97 -4.53
N ILE A 298 -4.65 -14.52 -3.79
CA ILE A 298 -4.21 -15.18 -2.54
C ILE A 298 -5.31 -15.18 -1.47
N LEU A 299 -5.97 -14.04 -1.24
CA LEU A 299 -7.05 -13.91 -0.24
C LEU A 299 -8.20 -14.87 -0.53
N ILE A 300 -8.63 -14.93 -1.80
CA ILE A 300 -9.73 -15.76 -2.27
C ILE A 300 -9.35 -17.24 -2.22
N ALA A 301 -8.15 -17.61 -2.69
CA ALA A 301 -7.65 -18.97 -2.63
C ALA A 301 -7.57 -19.50 -1.22
N LYS A 302 -7.06 -18.69 -0.30
CA LYS A 302 -6.86 -19.10 1.08
C LYS A 302 -8.18 -19.33 1.81
N ASN A 303 -9.15 -18.42 1.63
CA ASN A 303 -10.39 -18.43 2.41
C ASN A 303 -11.51 -19.24 1.76
N PHE A 304 -11.48 -19.43 0.43
CA PHE A 304 -12.60 -20.03 -0.31
C PHE A 304 -12.18 -21.21 -1.19
N ASN A 305 -10.90 -21.59 -1.23
CA ASN A 305 -10.34 -22.63 -2.09
C ASN A 305 -10.66 -22.41 -3.59
N ILE A 306 -10.71 -21.15 -4.02
CA ILE A 306 -10.91 -20.72 -5.42
C ILE A 306 -9.60 -20.08 -5.89
N TYR A 307 -9.08 -20.43 -7.07
CA TYR A 307 -7.78 -19.99 -7.58
C TYR A 307 -6.54 -20.55 -6.86
N VAL A 308 -6.64 -21.75 -6.26
CA VAL A 308 -5.51 -22.36 -5.54
C VAL A 308 -4.31 -22.63 -6.45
N ASP A 309 -4.55 -23.01 -7.71
CA ASP A 309 -3.48 -23.30 -8.67
C ASP A 309 -2.79 -22.00 -9.13
N GLU A 310 -3.56 -20.95 -9.40
CA GLU A 310 -3.07 -19.62 -9.72
C GLU A 310 -2.29 -19.00 -8.56
N ALA A 311 -2.76 -19.17 -7.32
CA ALA A 311 -2.06 -18.76 -6.11
C ALA A 311 -0.71 -19.49 -5.98
N ASN A 312 -0.68 -20.81 -6.17
CA ASN A 312 0.54 -21.60 -6.14
C ASN A 312 1.52 -21.21 -7.25
N TYR A 313 1.02 -20.97 -8.46
CA TYR A 313 1.81 -20.52 -9.59
C TYR A 313 2.40 -19.12 -9.35
N LEU A 314 1.60 -18.21 -8.79
CA LEU A 314 2.04 -16.87 -8.40
C LEU A 314 3.22 -16.94 -7.42
N ILE A 315 3.07 -17.64 -6.29
CA ILE A 315 4.14 -17.76 -5.29
C ILE A 315 5.38 -18.44 -5.87
N HIS A 316 5.22 -19.48 -6.69
CA HIS A 316 6.34 -20.12 -7.36
C HIS A 316 7.08 -19.18 -8.32
N SER A 317 6.35 -18.35 -9.07
CA SER A 317 6.91 -17.36 -10.01
C SER A 317 7.74 -16.30 -9.30
N TRP A 318 7.28 -15.84 -8.13
CA TRP A 318 8.01 -14.89 -7.30
C TRP A 318 9.35 -15.43 -6.79
N ASP A 319 9.46 -16.74 -6.58
CA ASP A 319 10.75 -17.33 -6.18
C ASP A 319 11.70 -17.53 -7.39
N THR A 320 11.15 -17.96 -8.52
CA THR A 320 11.93 -18.52 -9.64
C THR A 320 12.14 -17.61 -10.85
N ARG A 321 11.20 -16.72 -11.16
CA ARG A 321 11.15 -16.02 -12.46
C ARG A 321 11.22 -14.50 -12.40
N ILE A 322 11.18 -13.91 -11.21
CA ILE A 322 11.25 -12.46 -11.09
C ILE A 322 12.65 -11.93 -11.41
N ASN A 323 12.70 -10.71 -11.95
CA ASN A 323 13.93 -9.95 -12.09
C ASN A 323 14.51 -9.61 -10.71
N LYS A 324 15.83 -9.76 -10.57
CA LYS A 324 16.56 -9.51 -9.33
C LYS A 324 17.77 -8.61 -9.56
N THR A 325 18.17 -7.86 -8.54
CA THR A 325 19.48 -7.22 -8.46
C THR A 325 20.58 -8.27 -8.28
N LYS A 326 21.84 -7.86 -8.33
CA LYS A 326 23.00 -8.73 -8.11
C LYS A 326 23.01 -9.38 -6.73
N ASP A 327 22.52 -8.69 -5.70
CA ASP A 327 22.36 -9.23 -4.34
C ASP A 327 21.08 -10.09 -4.18
N GLY A 328 20.21 -10.14 -5.20
CA GLY A 328 19.02 -10.98 -5.22
C GLY A 328 17.74 -10.30 -4.74
N LEU A 329 17.74 -8.97 -4.55
CA LEU A 329 16.53 -8.22 -4.25
C LEU A 329 15.64 -8.21 -5.50
N PHE A 330 14.33 -8.37 -5.35
CA PHE A 330 13.40 -8.13 -6.45
C PHE A 330 13.63 -6.74 -7.07
N PHE A 331 13.70 -6.69 -8.40
CA PHE A 331 13.92 -5.45 -9.15
C PHE A 331 12.86 -5.30 -10.23
N LEU A 332 12.00 -4.29 -10.09
CA LEU A 332 10.91 -4.00 -11.02
C LEU A 332 11.24 -2.81 -11.93
N ASP A 333 11.72 -1.74 -11.33
CA ASP A 333 12.02 -0.46 -11.98
C ASP A 333 12.94 0.40 -11.10
N GLU A 334 13.14 1.67 -11.46
CA GLU A 334 14.02 2.60 -10.74
C GLU A 334 13.45 3.10 -9.39
N TRP A 335 12.22 2.75 -9.02
CA TRP A 335 11.58 3.30 -7.81
C TRP A 335 10.93 2.25 -6.89
N GLY A 336 11.29 2.26 -5.60
CA GLY A 336 10.56 1.53 -4.55
C GLY A 336 10.65 0.01 -4.60
N ASN A 337 11.77 -0.54 -5.09
CA ASN A 337 11.98 -1.99 -5.23
C ASN A 337 11.83 -2.77 -3.91
N ALA A 338 12.30 -2.21 -2.80
CA ALA A 338 12.15 -2.85 -1.48
C ALA A 338 10.66 -2.98 -1.08
N ARG A 339 9.82 -1.98 -1.40
CA ARG A 339 8.36 -2.05 -1.17
C ARG A 339 7.72 -3.15 -1.99
N TYR A 340 8.05 -3.26 -3.29
CA TYR A 340 7.47 -4.31 -4.12
C TYR A 340 7.96 -5.71 -3.73
N SER A 341 9.23 -5.83 -3.35
CA SER A 341 9.80 -7.05 -2.76
C SER A 341 9.02 -7.48 -1.50
N MET A 342 8.73 -6.54 -0.60
CA MET A 342 7.92 -6.81 0.59
C MET A 342 6.46 -7.13 0.27
N GLY A 343 5.89 -6.56 -0.80
CA GLY A 343 4.56 -6.93 -1.30
C GLY A 343 4.45 -8.41 -1.66
N GLY A 344 5.35 -8.92 -2.50
CA GLY A 344 5.37 -10.36 -2.83
C GLY A 344 5.71 -11.25 -1.64
N SER A 345 6.64 -10.81 -0.78
CA SER A 345 7.01 -11.50 0.45
C SER A 345 5.82 -11.63 1.42
N PHE A 346 4.99 -10.59 1.50
CA PHE A 346 3.78 -10.60 2.31
C PHE A 346 2.75 -11.59 1.76
N LEU A 347 2.55 -11.62 0.44
CA LEU A 347 1.65 -12.58 -0.19
C LEU A 347 2.09 -14.03 0.01
N GLU A 348 3.38 -14.33 -0.11
CA GLU A 348 3.93 -15.65 0.22
C GLU A 348 3.67 -16.01 1.70
N ALA A 349 3.92 -15.07 2.61
CA ALA A 349 3.72 -15.29 4.03
C ALA A 349 2.25 -15.59 4.38
N VAL A 350 1.31 -14.85 3.79
CA VAL A 350 -0.13 -15.10 3.95
C VAL A 350 -0.52 -16.45 3.33
N TRP A 351 0.00 -16.77 2.15
CA TRP A 351 -0.31 -18.05 1.51
C TRP A 351 0.15 -19.23 2.37
N ASN A 352 1.35 -19.13 2.95
CA ASN A 352 1.98 -20.21 3.73
C ASN A 352 1.60 -20.25 5.21
N SER A 353 0.81 -19.30 5.72
CA SER A 353 0.34 -19.33 7.10
C SER A 353 -0.71 -20.42 7.31
N ASN A 354 -0.72 -21.02 8.50
CA ASN A 354 -1.60 -22.16 8.83
C ASN A 354 -3.03 -21.74 9.22
N ARG A 355 -3.38 -20.44 9.21
CA ARG A 355 -4.70 -19.96 9.62
C ARG A 355 -5.73 -20.25 8.52
N ASN A 356 -6.82 -20.92 8.89
CA ASN A 356 -8.05 -21.11 8.10
C ASN A 356 -7.94 -21.74 6.70
N SER A 357 -6.78 -22.24 6.28
CA SER A 357 -6.60 -22.82 4.93
C SER A 357 -6.57 -24.34 4.95
N THR A 358 -7.36 -24.96 4.06
CA THR A 358 -7.23 -26.38 3.68
C THR A 358 -6.43 -26.55 2.38
N ALA A 359 -6.01 -25.46 1.75
CA ALA A 359 -5.32 -25.49 0.46
C ALA A 359 -3.90 -26.07 0.60
N LYS A 360 -3.46 -26.82 -0.41
CA LYS A 360 -2.08 -27.31 -0.50
C LYS A 360 -1.19 -26.17 -1.04
N THR A 361 -0.34 -25.63 -0.19
CA THR A 361 0.47 -24.43 -0.51
C THR A 361 1.85 -24.80 -1.03
N THR A 362 2.34 -24.04 -2.02
CA THR A 362 3.74 -24.02 -2.43
C THR A 362 4.56 -23.21 -1.42
N LYS A 363 5.52 -23.86 -0.77
CA LYS A 363 6.45 -23.23 0.18
C LYS A 363 7.74 -22.84 -0.54
N THR A 364 8.11 -21.57 -0.43
CA THR A 364 9.40 -21.06 -0.87
C THR A 364 10.12 -20.44 0.34
N ASN A 365 11.27 -19.79 0.13
CA ASN A 365 11.99 -19.06 1.18
C ASN A 365 12.17 -17.58 0.80
N PHE A 366 11.28 -17.09 -0.07
CA PHE A 366 11.47 -15.81 -0.75
C PHE A 366 11.37 -14.65 0.25
N ALA A 367 10.36 -14.64 1.11
CA ALA A 367 10.13 -13.61 2.12
C ALA A 367 11.31 -13.44 3.08
N GLN A 368 11.86 -14.56 3.56
CA GLN A 368 13.02 -14.54 4.43
C GLN A 368 14.28 -14.08 3.67
N ALA A 369 14.45 -14.49 2.40
CA ALA A 369 15.58 -14.06 1.57
C ALA A 369 15.55 -12.55 1.31
N GLN A 370 14.40 -12.01 0.92
CA GLN A 370 14.21 -10.58 0.67
C GLN A 370 14.41 -9.76 1.96
N MET A 371 13.83 -10.21 3.08
CA MET A 371 14.01 -9.56 4.38
C MET A 371 15.49 -9.52 4.78
N ASN A 372 16.25 -10.60 4.55
CA ASN A 372 17.68 -10.62 4.86
C ASN A 372 18.45 -9.52 4.09
N ILE A 373 18.15 -9.35 2.80
CA ILE A 373 18.78 -8.33 1.96
C ILE A 373 18.41 -6.92 2.46
N ILE A 374 17.12 -6.67 2.73
CA ILE A 374 16.61 -5.37 3.24
C ILE A 374 17.23 -5.01 4.59
N LEU A 375 17.49 -6.00 5.45
CA LEU A 375 18.09 -5.78 6.76
C LEU A 375 19.63 -5.66 6.74
N GLY A 376 20.26 -5.76 5.57
CA GLY A 376 21.68 -5.46 5.38
C GLY A 376 22.56 -6.66 5.02
N ASN A 377 22.00 -7.85 4.79
CA ASN A 377 22.74 -8.94 4.14
C ASN A 377 22.82 -8.71 2.63
N ASN A 378 23.51 -7.64 2.24
CA ASN A 378 23.76 -7.21 0.88
C ASN A 378 25.21 -6.70 0.73
N SER A 379 25.65 -6.51 -0.51
CA SER A 379 27.01 -6.09 -0.85
C SER A 379 27.38 -4.70 -0.34
N ASN A 380 26.39 -3.84 -0.06
CA ASN A 380 26.58 -2.53 0.55
C ASN A 380 26.77 -2.58 2.07
N HIS A 381 26.50 -3.72 2.70
CA HIS A 381 26.41 -3.87 4.15
C HIS A 381 25.47 -2.83 4.78
N HIS A 382 24.36 -2.51 4.11
CA HIS A 382 23.49 -1.38 4.45
C HIS A 382 22.03 -1.83 4.55
N SER A 383 21.36 -1.54 5.66
CA SER A 383 19.93 -1.81 5.77
C SER A 383 19.11 -0.71 5.09
N TYR A 384 18.16 -1.14 4.27
CA TYR A 384 17.16 -0.27 3.65
C TYR A 384 15.98 0.03 4.59
N VAL A 385 16.20 -0.07 5.91
CA VAL A 385 15.25 0.33 6.96
C VAL A 385 15.93 1.38 7.83
N SER A 386 15.29 2.53 8.03
CA SER A 386 15.86 3.58 8.87
C SER A 386 15.95 3.12 10.32
N MET A 387 17.14 3.28 10.92
CA MET A 387 17.44 2.95 12.32
C MET A 387 17.17 1.49 12.75
N TYR A 388 17.16 0.56 11.80
CA TYR A 388 16.96 -0.87 12.04
C TYR A 388 17.70 -1.70 10.99
N GLY A 389 18.21 -2.87 11.37
CA GLY A 389 19.00 -3.72 10.49
C GLY A 389 19.82 -4.73 11.28
N PHE A 390 20.47 -5.65 10.57
CA PHE A 390 21.36 -6.63 11.19
C PHE A 390 22.56 -5.98 11.87
N LYS A 391 23.06 -6.66 12.89
CA LYS A 391 24.23 -6.20 13.64
C LYS A 391 25.44 -6.06 12.71
N GLY A 392 25.93 -4.83 12.57
CA GLY A 392 27.06 -4.50 11.69
C GLY A 392 26.66 -3.93 10.34
N ALA A 393 25.36 -3.91 10.01
CA ALA A 393 24.86 -3.13 8.88
C ALA A 393 24.88 -1.63 9.22
N LYS A 394 25.21 -0.81 8.22
CA LYS A 394 24.88 0.61 8.25
C LYS A 394 23.37 0.77 8.22
N VAL A 395 22.84 1.79 8.87
CA VAL A 395 21.41 2.11 8.87
C VAL A 395 21.23 3.55 8.41
N THR A 396 20.19 3.81 7.63
CA THR A 396 19.93 5.15 7.08
C THR A 396 19.44 6.10 8.17
N LEU A 397 20.09 7.26 8.26
CA LEU A 397 19.76 8.39 9.14
C LEU A 397 19.07 9.52 8.37
N ASN A 398 19.50 9.75 7.12
CA ASN A 398 19.14 10.91 6.33
C ASN A 398 18.10 10.58 5.26
N ILE A 399 16.87 10.33 5.69
CA ILE A 399 15.75 10.01 4.81
C ILE A 399 15.12 11.28 4.22
N HIS A 400 14.50 11.16 3.03
CA HIS A 400 13.73 12.21 2.36
C HIS A 400 12.42 12.48 3.13
N HIS A 401 12.52 13.16 4.27
CA HIS A 401 11.37 13.44 5.13
C HIS A 401 11.47 14.81 5.79
N ARG A 402 10.55 15.72 5.45
CA ARG A 402 10.59 17.14 5.84
C ARG A 402 10.63 17.35 7.35
N SER A 403 9.76 16.67 8.09
CA SER A 403 9.69 16.81 9.55
C SER A 403 10.87 16.17 10.29
N SER A 404 11.43 15.09 9.73
CA SER A 404 12.63 14.44 10.27
C SER A 404 13.86 15.33 10.07
N HIS A 405 13.94 15.97 8.90
CA HIS A 405 14.96 16.96 8.62
C HIS A 405 14.82 18.18 9.55
N SER A 406 13.61 18.72 9.68
CA SER A 406 13.28 19.89 10.51
C SER A 406 14.24 21.07 10.28
N PRO A 407 14.23 21.69 9.08
CA PRO A 407 15.10 22.81 8.77
C PRO A 407 14.92 23.98 9.77
N PRO A 408 15.97 24.78 10.07
CA PRO A 408 15.89 25.89 11.01
C PRO A 408 14.83 26.94 10.64
N ASN A 409 14.28 27.63 11.64
CA ASN A 409 13.37 28.75 11.39
C ASN A 409 14.07 29.88 10.64
N GLY A 410 13.35 30.53 9.71
CA GLY A 410 13.90 31.60 8.87
C GLY A 410 14.76 31.11 7.70
N THR A 411 14.81 29.80 7.46
CA THR A 411 15.29 29.25 6.18
C THR A 411 14.34 29.60 5.04
N ASP A 412 14.89 29.74 3.84
CA ASP A 412 14.09 29.76 2.61
C ASP A 412 13.22 28.47 2.58
N LEU A 413 11.92 28.60 2.35
CA LEU A 413 11.02 27.46 2.39
C LEU A 413 10.99 26.70 1.07
N LYS A 414 11.70 27.16 0.03
CA LYS A 414 11.82 26.47 -1.25
C LYS A 414 12.56 25.14 -1.13
N PHE A 415 12.24 24.22 -2.04
CA PHE A 415 12.77 22.84 -2.04
C PHE A 415 14.30 22.72 -1.90
N HIS A 416 15.08 23.62 -2.52
CA HIS A 416 16.55 23.55 -2.50
C HIS A 416 17.18 23.61 -1.09
N ASN A 417 16.44 24.00 -0.06
CA ASN A 417 16.89 23.95 1.33
C ASN A 417 16.92 22.55 1.96
N ILE A 418 16.52 21.53 1.21
CA ILE A 418 16.71 20.13 1.57
C ILE A 418 18.14 19.77 1.97
N LEU A 419 19.16 20.54 1.56
CA LEU A 419 20.58 20.26 1.84
C LEU A 419 21.08 20.76 3.21
N SER A 420 20.32 21.59 3.94
CA SER A 420 20.79 22.21 5.18
C SER A 420 19.77 22.17 6.32
N PRO A 421 20.13 21.67 7.52
CA PRO A 421 21.42 21.06 7.90
C PRO A 421 21.71 19.75 7.14
N PRO A 422 22.97 19.28 7.08
CA PRO A 422 23.31 18.08 6.30
C PRO A 422 22.58 16.82 6.79
N ASN A 423 22.36 16.71 8.10
CA ASN A 423 21.73 15.54 8.70
C ASN A 423 20.29 15.82 9.13
N ASN A 424 19.45 14.78 9.10
CA ASN A 424 18.14 14.86 9.72
C ASN A 424 18.29 15.11 11.22
N LYS A 425 17.56 16.09 11.74
CA LYS A 425 17.63 16.44 13.16
C LYS A 425 17.02 15.34 14.04
N TYR A 426 15.97 14.69 13.54
CA TYR A 426 15.22 13.71 14.29
C TYR A 426 15.07 12.42 13.47
N PRO A 427 15.82 11.36 13.80
CA PRO A 427 15.71 10.07 13.12
C PRO A 427 14.30 9.50 13.23
N ILE A 428 13.82 8.84 12.18
CA ILE A 428 12.56 8.09 12.19
C ILE A 428 12.89 6.61 12.20
N TYR A 429 12.33 5.88 13.16
CA TYR A 429 12.63 4.47 13.33
C TYR A 429 11.71 3.61 12.46
N GLY A 430 12.27 2.58 11.83
CA GLY A 430 11.50 1.52 11.17
C GLY A 430 10.86 1.91 9.84
N ALA A 431 11.23 3.05 9.24
CA ALA A 431 10.81 3.43 7.91
C ALA A 431 11.48 2.55 6.85
N LEU A 432 10.71 1.84 6.03
CA LEU A 432 11.22 1.13 4.86
C LEU A 432 11.55 2.16 3.77
N LEU A 433 12.75 2.05 3.21
CA LEU A 433 13.22 2.91 2.13
C LEU A 433 13.14 2.18 0.79
N PRO A 434 13.16 2.91 -0.35
CA PRO A 434 13.02 2.32 -1.68
C PRO A 434 14.03 1.21 -2.02
N GLY A 435 15.23 1.25 -1.42
CA GLY A 435 16.32 0.34 -1.70
C GLY A 435 17.17 0.79 -2.90
N PRO A 436 17.89 -0.12 -3.58
CA PRO A 436 18.76 0.23 -4.68
C PRO A 436 17.98 0.69 -5.92
N ILE A 437 18.59 1.62 -6.66
CA ILE A 437 17.99 2.24 -7.87
C ILE A 437 18.22 1.41 -9.13
N ASP A 438 19.19 0.49 -9.13
CA ASP A 438 19.55 -0.31 -10.30
C ASP A 438 19.77 -1.80 -9.97
N ARG A 439 19.99 -2.59 -11.03
CA ARG A 439 20.26 -4.04 -10.92
C ARG A 439 21.64 -4.37 -10.33
N ASN A 440 22.52 -3.39 -10.12
CA ASN A 440 23.85 -3.56 -9.56
C ASN A 440 23.92 -3.21 -8.07
N ASP A 441 22.76 -3.06 -7.42
CA ASP A 441 22.63 -2.72 -6.01
C ASP A 441 23.15 -1.31 -5.67
N LEU A 442 23.09 -0.37 -6.62
CA LEU A 442 23.52 1.01 -6.37
C LEU A 442 22.58 1.71 -5.38
N TYR A 443 23.15 2.19 -4.26
CA TYR A 443 22.42 2.91 -3.21
C TYR A 443 23.25 4.06 -2.65
N PHE A 444 22.61 5.22 -2.46
CA PHE A 444 23.20 6.39 -1.81
C PHE A 444 22.30 6.91 -0.71
N GLU A 445 22.85 7.11 0.49
CA GLU A 445 22.18 7.83 1.57
C GLU A 445 22.29 9.34 1.33
N GLU A 446 21.41 9.86 0.48
CA GLU A 446 21.33 11.27 0.14
C GLU A 446 19.87 11.72 0.23
N ARG A 447 19.53 12.58 1.20
CA ARG A 447 18.16 13.04 1.43
C ARG A 447 17.50 13.65 0.19
N SER A 448 18.26 14.28 -0.70
CA SER A 448 17.75 14.86 -1.95
C SER A 448 17.38 13.82 -3.01
N ARG A 449 17.81 12.57 -2.87
CA ARG A 449 17.47 11.46 -3.76
C ARG A 449 16.30 10.67 -3.20
N TYR A 450 15.09 11.18 -3.43
CA TYR A 450 13.84 10.58 -2.98
C TYR A 450 13.67 9.16 -3.52
N GLU A 451 14.22 8.87 -4.70
CA GLU A 451 14.18 7.57 -5.35
C GLU A 451 14.80 6.43 -4.53
N MET A 452 15.72 6.76 -3.62
CA MET A 452 16.40 5.82 -2.74
C MET A 452 16.15 6.07 -1.24
N ASN A 453 15.58 7.23 -0.86
CA ASN A 453 15.49 7.65 0.54
C ASN A 453 14.10 8.11 0.99
N GLU A 454 13.08 8.05 0.15
CA GLU A 454 11.70 8.41 0.52
C GLU A 454 10.94 7.26 1.19
N PRO A 455 10.55 7.39 2.46
CA PRO A 455 9.61 6.46 3.07
C PRO A 455 8.17 6.83 2.72
N ALA A 456 7.27 5.85 2.71
CA ALA A 456 5.83 6.09 2.51
C ALA A 456 4.97 5.11 3.31
N LEU A 457 3.70 5.46 3.53
CA LEU A 457 2.75 4.61 4.26
C LEU A 457 2.59 3.23 3.62
N ASP A 458 2.51 3.14 2.30
CA ASP A 458 2.29 1.90 1.56
C ASP A 458 3.54 0.99 1.60
N TYR A 459 4.74 1.58 1.67
CA TYR A 459 6.00 0.86 1.81
C TYR A 459 6.01 0.09 3.14
N ASN A 460 5.66 0.81 4.20
CA ASN A 460 5.64 0.26 5.55
C ASN A 460 4.48 -0.73 5.76
N ALA A 461 3.39 -0.64 5.01
CA ALA A 461 2.21 -1.50 5.21
C ALA A 461 2.55 -2.97 4.95
N VAL A 462 3.17 -3.25 3.79
CA VAL A 462 3.62 -4.59 3.42
C VAL A 462 4.80 -5.05 4.29
N PHE A 463 5.72 -4.14 4.64
CA PHE A 463 6.85 -4.44 5.52
C PHE A 463 6.43 -4.87 6.93
N VAL A 464 5.45 -4.18 7.51
CA VAL A 464 4.84 -4.55 8.80
C VAL A 464 4.23 -5.95 8.71
N GLY A 465 3.59 -6.28 7.59
CA GLY A 465 3.07 -7.62 7.33
C GLY A 465 4.15 -8.70 7.33
N VAL A 466 5.23 -8.49 6.59
CA VAL A 466 6.34 -9.44 6.54
C VAL A 466 7.02 -9.58 7.91
N LEU A 467 7.28 -8.48 8.61
CA LEU A 467 7.83 -8.52 9.98
C LEU A 467 6.94 -9.34 10.92
N SER A 468 5.62 -9.14 10.84
CA SER A 468 4.65 -9.87 11.67
C SER A 468 4.69 -11.37 11.39
N SER A 469 4.89 -11.76 10.13
CA SER A 469 4.98 -13.17 9.73
C SER A 469 6.28 -13.87 10.17
N LEU A 470 7.41 -13.13 10.23
CA LEU A 470 8.74 -13.70 10.50
C LEU A 470 9.04 -13.83 12.01
N ILE A 471 8.16 -13.32 12.88
CA ILE A 471 8.22 -13.54 14.32
C ILE A 471 8.26 -15.04 14.60
N ASN A 472 9.26 -15.44 15.39
CA ASN A 472 9.54 -16.84 15.68
C ASN A 472 10.07 -16.99 17.11
N SER A 473 10.39 -18.23 17.51
CA SER A 473 10.83 -18.57 18.87
C SER A 473 12.08 -17.83 19.37
N LYS A 474 12.84 -17.18 18.48
CA LYS A 474 14.03 -16.38 18.83
C LYS A 474 13.71 -14.90 19.05
N SER A 475 12.55 -14.44 18.61
CA SER A 475 12.07 -13.08 18.85
C SER A 475 11.80 -12.86 20.34
N LYS A 476 12.02 -11.63 20.81
CA LYS A 476 11.86 -11.25 22.22
C LYS A 476 10.79 -10.15 22.31
N PRO A 477 9.72 -10.32 23.11
CA PRO A 477 8.70 -9.29 23.29
C PRO A 477 9.30 -7.95 23.68
N VAL A 478 8.67 -6.86 23.25
CA VAL A 478 9.18 -5.50 23.45
C VAL A 478 8.14 -4.63 24.14
N GLN A 479 8.56 -3.48 24.65
CA GLN A 479 7.63 -2.46 25.09
C GLN A 479 7.30 -1.56 23.89
N PRO A 480 6.02 -1.21 23.66
CA PRO A 480 5.66 -0.26 22.62
C PRO A 480 6.47 1.03 22.76
N ILE A 481 6.94 1.57 21.63
CA ILE A 481 7.56 2.90 21.62
C ILE A 481 6.47 3.90 22.05
N SER A 482 6.52 4.39 23.29
CA SER A 482 5.46 5.10 24.02
C SER A 482 4.11 4.37 24.07
N SER A 483 3.75 3.89 25.27
CA SER A 483 2.43 3.38 25.60
C SER A 483 1.47 4.56 25.78
N LEU A 484 0.87 5.03 24.70
CA LEU A 484 -0.30 5.90 24.84
C LEU A 484 -1.49 5.01 25.17
N THR A 485 -1.88 4.99 26.46
CA THR A 485 -3.23 4.62 26.86
C THR A 485 -4.19 5.59 26.19
N LEU A 486 -4.92 5.13 25.19
CA LEU A 486 -5.92 5.94 24.50
C LEU A 486 -7.08 6.24 25.48
N SER A 487 -7.32 7.53 25.77
CA SER A 487 -8.65 7.97 26.17
C SER A 487 -9.44 8.26 24.89
N PHE A 488 -10.40 7.39 24.58
CA PHE A 488 -11.22 7.43 23.37
C PHE A 488 -12.47 8.29 23.58
N ASN A 489 -12.90 9.02 22.56
CA ASN A 489 -14.26 9.52 22.44
C ASN A 489 -14.67 9.55 20.96
N SER A 490 -15.77 8.88 20.63
CA SER A 490 -16.43 8.87 19.31
C SER A 490 -16.92 10.25 18.87
N ASP A 491 -16.97 11.21 19.79
CA ASP A 491 -17.47 12.55 19.56
C ASP A 491 -16.55 13.45 18.70
N ASP A 492 -15.32 13.03 18.43
CA ASP A 492 -14.36 13.81 17.62
C ASP A 492 -14.82 14.04 16.17
N TYR A 493 -15.79 13.24 15.70
CA TYR A 493 -16.41 13.32 14.38
C TYR A 493 -17.86 13.86 14.41
N SER A 494 -18.31 14.39 15.55
CA SER A 494 -19.64 14.99 15.66
C SER A 494 -19.68 16.45 15.17
N LEU A 495 -20.73 16.79 14.40
CA LEU A 495 -21.00 18.15 13.93
C LEU A 495 -21.36 19.09 15.08
N ASN A 496 -20.77 20.28 15.09
CA ASN A 496 -21.19 21.36 15.96
C ASN A 496 -22.49 21.99 15.41
N ASN A 497 -23.64 21.55 15.91
CA ASN A 497 -24.96 22.08 15.52
C ASN A 497 -25.27 23.46 16.13
N ASN A 498 -24.32 24.39 16.08
CA ASN A 498 -24.58 25.79 16.43
C ASN A 498 -25.05 26.57 15.19
N ASN A 499 -26.28 26.28 14.77
CA ASN A 499 -27.08 27.21 13.96
C ASN A 499 -27.50 28.38 14.86
N ASN A 500 -26.61 29.34 15.05
CA ASN A 500 -27.00 30.69 15.47
C ASN A 500 -26.82 31.64 14.29
N ASN A 501 -27.92 31.81 13.56
CA ASN A 501 -28.16 32.99 12.74
C ASN A 501 -27.89 34.24 13.59
N ASN A 502 -26.80 34.94 13.30
CA ASN A 502 -26.66 36.34 13.67
C ASN A 502 -25.90 37.06 12.55
N ASN A 503 -26.69 37.58 11.61
CA ASN A 503 -26.31 38.72 10.77
C ASN A 503 -25.76 39.84 11.65
N LYS A 504 -24.47 40.15 11.51
CA LYS A 504 -23.97 41.50 11.74
C LYS A 504 -22.92 41.85 10.69
N ASN A 505 -23.35 42.75 9.81
CA ASN A 505 -22.53 43.61 8.97
C ASN A 505 -21.30 44.11 9.72
N ASN A 506 -20.16 44.17 9.04
CA ASN A 506 -19.27 45.32 9.12
C ASN A 506 -18.46 45.48 7.83
N GLU A 507 -18.58 46.67 7.30
CA GLU A 507 -17.94 47.20 6.11
C GLU A 507 -16.45 47.50 6.33
N THR A 508 -15.71 47.42 5.22
CA THR A 508 -14.54 48.23 4.83
C THR A 508 -13.29 48.25 5.71
N ASN A 509 -12.16 47.84 5.13
CA ASN A 509 -11.19 48.83 4.63
C ASN A 509 -10.21 48.24 3.62
N SER A 510 -10.21 48.86 2.44
CA SER A 510 -9.23 48.73 1.37
C SER A 510 -7.87 49.28 1.80
N PHE A 511 -6.80 48.55 1.52
CA PHE A 511 -5.47 49.14 1.37
C PHE A 511 -4.88 48.72 0.04
N SER A 512 -4.79 49.69 -0.87
CA SER A 512 -3.98 49.65 -2.07
C SER A 512 -2.52 49.97 -1.71
N SER A 513 -1.58 49.21 -2.23
CA SER A 513 -0.25 49.74 -2.48
C SER A 513 0.36 49.04 -3.70
N ASP A 514 0.37 49.78 -4.81
CA ASP A 514 1.21 49.56 -5.97
C ASP A 514 2.69 49.57 -5.58
N SER A 515 3.46 48.58 -6.03
CA SER A 515 4.86 48.79 -6.36
C SER A 515 5.38 47.77 -7.38
N LYS A 516 5.42 48.25 -8.64
CA LYS A 516 6.42 48.02 -9.69
C LYS A 516 7.20 46.70 -9.69
N ILE A 517 6.78 45.88 -10.65
CA ILE A 517 7.51 44.81 -11.35
C ILE A 517 8.92 45.29 -11.74
N ARG A 518 9.94 44.49 -11.39
CA ARG A 518 11.20 44.39 -12.14
C ARG A 518 11.29 42.95 -12.64
N ASN A 519 11.32 42.82 -13.96
CA ASN A 519 11.66 41.59 -14.66
C ASN A 519 13.17 41.40 -14.55
N ASP A 520 13.62 40.29 -13.98
CA ASP A 520 14.94 39.73 -14.22
C ASP A 520 14.77 38.22 -14.46
N GLU A 521 14.96 37.88 -15.74
CA GLU A 521 15.44 36.63 -16.34
C GLU A 521 14.83 35.27 -15.90
N ASP A 522 14.05 34.71 -16.85
CA ASP A 522 13.64 33.32 -16.97
C ASP A 522 14.83 32.35 -16.92
N GLU A 523 14.95 31.58 -15.84
CA GLU A 523 15.40 30.19 -15.91
C GLU A 523 14.16 29.30 -15.83
N SER A 524 13.89 28.54 -16.89
CA SER A 524 12.75 27.65 -17.00
C SER A 524 12.73 26.62 -15.86
N LEU A 525 11.81 26.80 -14.91
CA LEU A 525 11.51 25.96 -13.75
C LEU A 525 10.99 24.54 -14.08
N GLU A 526 10.96 24.17 -15.35
CA GLU A 526 10.49 22.87 -15.86
C GLU A 526 11.41 21.68 -15.51
N ASN A 527 12.58 21.95 -14.91
CA ASN A 527 13.55 20.95 -14.47
C ASN A 527 13.41 20.53 -12.98
N TYR A 528 12.45 21.09 -12.24
CA TYR A 528 12.28 20.81 -10.80
C TYR A 528 10.91 20.21 -10.44
N LEU A 529 10.05 19.99 -11.42
CA LEU A 529 8.84 19.18 -11.24
C LEU A 529 9.20 17.71 -11.48
N PRO A 530 8.80 16.77 -10.60
CA PRO A 530 8.89 15.35 -10.92
C PRO A 530 8.09 15.11 -12.19
N LYS A 531 8.78 14.70 -13.26
CA LYS A 531 8.10 14.20 -14.46
C LYS A 531 7.60 12.80 -14.11
N PRO A 532 6.31 12.47 -14.34
CA PRO A 532 5.82 11.12 -14.13
C PRO A 532 6.69 10.14 -14.94
N PRO A 533 6.92 8.92 -14.44
CA PRO A 533 7.68 7.92 -15.16
C PRO A 533 7.05 7.73 -16.55
N ILE A 534 7.85 7.96 -17.59
CA ILE A 534 7.46 7.59 -18.94
C ILE A 534 7.58 6.08 -19.00
N PHE A 535 6.44 5.39 -18.95
CA PHE A 535 6.35 3.95 -19.18
C PHE A 535 6.89 3.62 -20.57
N LYS A 536 8.16 3.24 -20.64
CA LYS A 536 8.75 2.64 -21.83
C LYS A 536 8.68 1.13 -21.67
N ASP A 537 7.97 0.47 -22.58
CA ASP A 537 8.08 -0.98 -22.76
C ASP A 537 9.54 -1.34 -23.04
N PRO A 538 10.06 -2.39 -22.40
CA PRO A 538 10.31 -3.58 -23.21
C PRO A 538 10.13 -4.90 -22.44
N PHE A 539 9.53 -5.89 -23.09
CA PHE A 539 9.88 -7.28 -22.85
C PHE A 539 10.05 -7.99 -24.20
N ASP A 540 11.31 -8.22 -24.57
CA ASP A 540 11.69 -9.43 -25.29
C ASP A 540 11.80 -10.53 -24.22
N LEU A 541 10.78 -11.39 -24.15
CA LEU A 541 10.94 -12.72 -23.59
C LEU A 541 11.34 -13.63 -24.76
N GLU A 542 12.63 -13.93 -24.88
CA GLU A 542 13.04 -15.13 -25.62
C GLU A 542 12.51 -16.32 -24.82
N ILE A 543 11.46 -16.94 -25.36
CA ILE A 543 11.02 -18.27 -24.96
C ILE A 543 11.99 -19.23 -25.65
N ASP A 544 12.89 -19.83 -24.88
CA ASP A 544 13.60 -21.04 -25.31
C ASP A 544 12.57 -22.18 -25.33
N ASP A 545 11.96 -22.41 -26.49
CA ASP A 545 11.17 -23.60 -26.79
C ASP A 545 12.13 -24.78 -27.04
N ASP A 546 12.53 -25.46 -25.97
CA ASP A 546 13.06 -26.82 -26.05
C ASP A 546 11.90 -27.83 -25.83
N GLU A 547 11.08 -28.05 -26.86
CA GLU A 547 10.26 -29.27 -26.99
C GLU A 547 10.58 -30.00 -28.31
N ASP A 548 11.64 -30.80 -28.28
CA ASP A 548 11.81 -31.95 -29.19
C ASP A 548 11.28 -33.21 -28.49
N PHE A 549 10.28 -33.86 -29.12
CA PHE A 549 9.87 -35.29 -29.08
C PHE A 549 8.35 -35.49 -28.92
N TYR A 550 7.60 -35.49 -30.03
CA TYR A 550 7.05 -36.71 -30.67
C TYR A 550 6.27 -36.34 -31.95
N ASN A 551 6.71 -36.90 -33.08
CA ASN A 551 6.09 -36.78 -34.40
C ASN A 551 4.89 -37.73 -34.59
N GLN A 552 4.14 -37.44 -35.67
CA GLN A 552 3.19 -38.25 -36.46
C GLN A 552 1.72 -38.18 -35.99
N GLU A 553 0.72 -37.89 -36.84
CA GLU A 553 0.63 -37.99 -38.29
C GLU A 553 -0.68 -37.31 -38.81
N GLU A 554 -0.79 -37.20 -40.14
CA GLU A 554 -1.98 -36.92 -40.99
C GLU A 554 -2.38 -35.46 -41.33
N ASN A 555 -1.72 -34.96 -42.40
CA ASN A 555 -2.28 -34.52 -43.71
C ASN A 555 -3.75 -34.07 -43.82
N ASP A 556 -3.95 -32.87 -44.38
CA ASP A 556 -4.60 -32.61 -45.70
C ASP A 556 -4.72 -31.08 -45.87
N GLU A 557 -3.89 -30.46 -46.71
CA GLU A 557 -4.15 -30.08 -48.10
C GLU A 557 -5.10 -28.87 -48.32
N ASN A 558 -4.47 -27.79 -48.81
CA ASN A 558 -4.86 -26.93 -49.94
C ASN A 558 -5.38 -25.49 -49.73
N ASP A 559 -4.69 -24.63 -50.49
CA ASP A 559 -5.08 -23.44 -51.25
C ASP A 559 -5.08 -22.04 -50.59
N SER A 560 -3.92 -21.38 -50.79
CA SER A 560 -3.73 -20.15 -51.58
C SER A 560 -4.94 -19.25 -51.87
N ASP A 561 -4.86 -17.96 -51.52
CA ASP A 561 -4.34 -16.95 -52.47
C ASP A 561 -4.26 -15.54 -51.86
N GLU A 562 -3.27 -14.80 -52.37
CA GLU A 562 -2.93 -13.42 -52.09
C GLU A 562 -4.00 -12.41 -52.57
N THR A 563 -4.14 -11.26 -51.91
CA THR A 563 -3.74 -9.91 -52.42
C THR A 563 -4.47 -8.73 -51.74
N SER A 564 -3.63 -7.89 -51.13
CA SER A 564 -3.53 -6.41 -51.17
C SER A 564 -4.74 -5.44 -51.05
N SER A 565 -4.40 -4.35 -50.32
CA SER A 565 -4.74 -2.92 -50.51
C SER A 565 -5.81 -2.27 -49.61
N GLN A 566 -5.28 -1.54 -48.62
CA GLN A 566 -5.42 -0.10 -48.35
C GLN A 566 -6.77 0.63 -48.24
N ASP A 567 -6.75 1.51 -47.23
CA ASP A 567 -7.39 2.83 -47.09
C ASP A 567 -8.73 2.97 -46.33
N ASP A 568 -8.55 3.52 -45.12
CA ASP A 568 -9.16 4.73 -44.55
C ASP A 568 -10.65 4.83 -44.16
N SER A 569 -10.77 5.31 -42.92
CA SER A 569 -11.72 6.30 -42.41
C SER A 569 -13.00 5.84 -41.68
N SER A 570 -12.94 6.05 -40.36
CA SER A 570 -13.91 6.78 -39.53
C SER A 570 -15.32 6.23 -39.25
N ASN A 571 -15.71 6.44 -37.99
CA ASN A 571 -17.05 6.34 -37.38
C ASN A 571 -17.50 4.96 -36.90
N SER A 572 -17.13 4.61 -35.66
CA SER A 572 -17.92 3.69 -34.83
C SER A 572 -18.66 4.47 -33.73
N ASN A 573 -19.95 4.71 -33.98
CA ASN A 573 -20.93 4.91 -32.92
C ASN A 573 -21.05 3.60 -32.14
N VAL A 574 -20.54 3.54 -30.91
CA VAL A 574 -20.76 2.38 -30.03
C VAL A 574 -22.06 2.57 -29.26
N SER A 575 -23.00 1.70 -29.58
CA SER A 575 -24.32 1.58 -28.96
C SER A 575 -24.22 1.14 -27.50
N LYS A 576 -24.98 1.83 -26.64
CA LYS A 576 -25.39 1.33 -25.32
C LYS A 576 -26.16 0.02 -25.50
N GLN A 577 -25.64 -1.09 -24.97
CA GLN A 577 -26.44 -2.30 -24.75
C GLN A 577 -26.61 -2.55 -23.26
N THR A 578 -27.84 -2.31 -22.83
CA THR A 578 -28.47 -2.83 -21.62
C THR A 578 -28.69 -4.33 -21.75
N PHE A 579 -28.34 -5.11 -20.73
CA PHE A 579 -28.85 -6.46 -20.55
C PHE A 579 -29.42 -6.65 -19.14
N TYR A 580 -30.76 -6.61 -19.08
CA TYR A 580 -31.58 -7.28 -18.07
C TYR A 580 -31.99 -8.65 -18.63
N SER A 581 -31.89 -9.71 -17.82
CA SER A 581 -32.76 -10.90 -17.94
C SER A 581 -32.84 -11.55 -16.56
N HIS A 582 -33.94 -11.36 -15.83
CA HIS A 582 -35.15 -12.20 -15.77
C HIS A 582 -34.92 -13.62 -15.26
N SER A 583 -35.27 -13.77 -13.97
CA SER A 583 -35.59 -15.00 -13.26
C SER A 583 -36.69 -15.80 -13.94
N ASN A 584 -36.57 -17.13 -13.95
CA ASN A 584 -37.73 -18.01 -14.03
C ASN A 584 -37.67 -19.09 -12.94
N LYS A 585 -38.69 -19.08 -12.09
CA LYS A 585 -39.09 -20.17 -11.21
C LYS A 585 -39.71 -21.30 -12.05
N SER A 586 -39.42 -22.55 -11.69
CA SER A 586 -40.44 -23.61 -11.79
C SER A 586 -40.33 -24.57 -10.61
N THR A 587 -41.44 -24.70 -9.90
CA THR A 587 -41.76 -25.64 -8.84
C THR A 587 -42.30 -26.96 -9.40
N ALA A 588 -41.92 -28.10 -8.79
CA ALA A 588 -42.72 -29.32 -8.55
C ALA A 588 -41.79 -30.42 -7.95
N THR A 589 -41.88 -30.79 -6.66
CA THR A 589 -42.67 -31.92 -6.09
C THR A 589 -42.41 -33.26 -6.79
N THR A 590 -42.07 -34.41 -6.17
CA THR A 590 -42.28 -34.94 -4.80
C THR A 590 -41.59 -36.32 -4.67
N ASN A 591 -41.17 -36.66 -3.44
CA ASN A 591 -41.17 -37.98 -2.74
C ASN A 591 -40.51 -39.23 -3.38
N TYR A 592 -39.56 -39.87 -2.67
CA TYR A 592 -39.82 -40.96 -1.71
C TYR A 592 -38.54 -41.57 -1.09
N SER A 593 -38.65 -41.89 0.20
CA SER A 593 -38.10 -43.06 0.91
C SER A 593 -36.59 -43.20 1.19
N THR A 594 -36.24 -42.89 2.45
CA THR A 594 -35.59 -43.81 3.42
C THR A 594 -35.08 -45.17 2.92
N THR A 595 -33.80 -45.48 3.16
CA THR A 595 -33.39 -46.68 3.91
C THR A 595 -32.01 -46.49 4.54
N ILE A 596 -31.94 -46.77 5.84
CA ILE A 596 -30.78 -46.94 6.69
C ILE A 596 -30.09 -48.28 6.34
N PHE A 597 -28.75 -48.36 6.26
CA PHE A 597 -28.00 -49.47 6.86
C PHE A 597 -26.52 -49.15 7.00
N SER A 598 -26.04 -49.34 8.23
CA SER A 598 -24.67 -49.24 8.72
C SER A 598 -23.76 -50.35 8.15
N ILE A 599 -22.42 -50.18 8.19
CA ILE A 599 -21.50 -51.01 8.99
C ILE A 599 -20.02 -50.63 8.73
N LEU A 600 -19.29 -50.57 9.86
CA LEU A 600 -17.85 -50.51 10.10
C LEU A 600 -16.99 -51.53 9.31
N ILE A 601 -15.69 -51.24 9.19
CA ILE A 601 -14.47 -52.08 9.41
C ILE A 601 -13.33 -51.43 8.58
N LEU A 602 -12.45 -50.61 9.15
CA LEU A 602 -11.18 -50.95 9.82
C LEU A 602 -10.26 -51.89 9.01
N PHE A 603 -9.12 -51.41 8.49
CA PHE A 603 -7.80 -52.04 8.70
C PHE A 603 -6.65 -51.14 8.25
N LEU A 604 -5.57 -51.28 9.03
CA LEU A 604 -4.28 -50.58 9.03
C LEU A 604 -3.32 -51.05 7.92
N LEU A 605 -2.37 -50.15 7.62
CA LEU A 605 -0.94 -50.38 7.27
C LEU A 605 -0.60 -51.16 5.98
N ILE A 606 -0.13 -50.42 4.98
CA ILE A 606 1.23 -50.55 4.39
C ILE A 606 1.81 -49.14 4.25
#